data_AF-A0A967RBV8-F1
#
_entry.id   AF-A0A967RBV8-F1
#
_cell.length_a   1.000
_cell.length_b   1.000
_cell.length_c   1.000
_cell.angle_alpha   90.00
_cell.angle_beta   90.00
_cell.angle_gamma   90.00
#
_symmetry.space_group_name_H-M   'P 1'
#
loop_
_entity.id
_entity.type
_entity.pdbx_description
1 polymer ?
#
loop_
_entity_poly.entity_id
_entity_poly.type
_entity_poly.pdbx_seq_one_letter_code
_entity_poly.pdbx_strand_id
1 'polypeptide(L)' 'MKALRKIEDVKSGSIKIDLPADFHAKRVEIIILPIDESENGRQLLQDLLLQAPTLTDEELQEYNSVRDWMSKWSIKEF' A
#
# COMPACT_ATOMS: atom_id res chain seq x y z
N MET A 1 0.03 -27.99 18.66
CA MET A 1 -1.11 -27.11 18.34
C MET A 1 -0.96 -26.68 16.88
N LYS A 2 -1.88 -27.00 15.97
CA LYS A 2 -1.87 -26.50 14.59
C LYS A 2 -2.89 -25.37 14.51
N ALA A 3 -2.44 -24.14 14.25
CA ALA A 3 -3.31 -22.97 14.09
C ALA A 3 -3.41 -22.62 12.60
N LEU A 4 -4.64 -22.46 12.11
CA LEU A 4 -4.92 -21.97 10.76
C LEU A 4 -5.25 -20.48 10.85
N ARG A 5 -4.43 -19.61 10.24
CA ARG A 5 -4.76 -18.20 10.05
C ARG A 5 -5.05 -17.97 8.58
N LYS A 6 -6.28 -17.58 8.26
CA LYS A 6 -6.73 -17.29 6.90
C LYS A 6 -7.57 -16.01 6.90
N ILE A 7 -7.43 -15.21 5.87
CA ILE A 7 -8.29 -14.06 5.59
C ILE A 7 -9.40 -14.57 4.68
N GLU A 8 -10.65 -14.36 5.07
CA GLU A 8 -11.83 -14.82 4.34
C GLU A 8 -12.82 -13.66 4.21
N ASP A 9 -13.41 -13.52 3.01
CA ASP A 9 -14.49 -12.56 2.78
C ASP A 9 -15.78 -13.01 3.48
N VAL A 10 -16.46 -12.08 4.13
CA VAL A 10 -17.80 -12.33 4.68
C VAL A 10 -18.83 -12.17 3.57
N LYS A 11 -19.47 -13.27 3.15
CA LYS A 11 -20.51 -13.26 2.12
C LYS A 11 -21.87 -13.56 2.75
N SER A 12 -22.82 -12.63 2.61
CA SER A 12 -24.16 -12.75 3.19
C SER A 12 -24.17 -13.05 4.70
N GLY A 13 -23.24 -12.42 5.44
CA GLY A 13 -23.10 -12.62 6.88
C GLY A 13 -22.57 -14.00 7.30
N SER A 14 -22.07 -14.80 6.36
CA SER A 14 -21.55 -16.15 6.60
C SER A 14 -20.10 -16.27 6.16
N ILE A 15 -19.34 -17.12 6.86
CA ILE A 15 -17.95 -17.48 6.53
C ILE A 15 -17.92 -19.00 6.36
N LYS A 16 -17.32 -19.47 5.26
CA LYS A 16 -17.09 -20.90 5.01
C LYS A 16 -15.61 -21.20 5.16
N ILE A 17 -15.26 -22.15 6.03
CA ILE A 17 -13.88 -22.56 6.29
C ILE A 17 -13.73 -24.04 5.92
N ASP A 18 -12.85 -24.33 4.96
CA ASP A 18 -12.51 -25.70 4.60
C ASP A 18 -11.34 -26.19 5.46
N LEU A 19 -11.55 -27.26 6.22
CA LEU A 19 -10.51 -27.90 7.03
C LEU A 19 -9.66 -28.83 6.15
N PRO A 20 -8.35 -28.95 6.40
CA PRO A 20 -7.49 -29.85 5.63
C PRO A 20 -7.86 -31.32 5.89
N ALA A 21 -7.58 -32.19 4.93
CA ALA A 21 -7.98 -33.60 4.96
C ALA A 21 -7.37 -34.40 6.14
N ASP A 22 -6.25 -33.94 6.70
CA ASP A 22 -5.57 -34.53 7.86
C ASP A 22 -6.06 -33.96 9.21
N PHE A 23 -7.15 -33.18 9.22
CA PHE A 23 -7.68 -32.59 10.44
C PHE A 23 -8.57 -33.57 11.22
N HIS A 24 -8.05 -34.13 12.31
CA HIS A 24 -8.73 -35.18 13.09
C HIS A 24 -9.37 -34.71 14.42
N ALA A 25 -9.30 -33.42 14.76
CA ALA A 25 -9.84 -32.92 16.03
C ALA A 25 -11.38 -32.84 16.00
N LYS A 26 -12.04 -33.22 17.10
CA LYS A 26 -13.51 -33.20 17.23
C LYS A 26 -14.08 -31.83 17.61
N ARG A 27 -13.24 -30.91 18.08
CA ARG A 27 -13.63 -29.57 18.53
C ARG A 27 -12.57 -28.56 18.07
N VAL A 28 -13.04 -27.40 17.66
CA VAL A 28 -12.20 -26.29 17.22
C VAL A 28 -12.59 -25.02 17.96
N GLU A 29 -11.60 -24.17 18.21
CA GLU A 29 -11.79 -22.80 18.65
C GLU A 29 -11.60 -21.89 17.44
N ILE A 30 -12.47 -20.89 17.28
CA ILE A 30 -12.45 -19.95 16.16
C ILE A 30 -12.33 -18.54 16.74
N ILE A 31 -11.37 -17.77 16.24
CA ILE A 31 -11.20 -16.36 16.56
C ILE A 31 -11.51 -15.56 15.30
N ILE A 32 -12.54 -14.72 15.36
CA ILE A 32 -12.95 -13.84 14.25
C ILE A 32 -12.48 -12.43 14.59
N LEU A 33 -11.63 -11.87 13.73
CA LEU A 33 -11.16 -10.49 13.84
C LEU A 33 -11.62 -9.75 12.59
N PRO A 34 -12.36 -8.63 12.72
CA PRO A 34 -12.65 -7.79 11.56
C PRO A 34 -11.32 -7.26 11.01
N ILE A 35 -11.20 -7.27 9.68
CA ILE A 35 -10.11 -6.62 8.98
C ILE A 35 -10.70 -5.35 8.40
N ASP A 36 -10.24 -4.21 8.90
CA ASP A 36 -10.54 -2.93 8.29
C ASP A 36 -9.76 -2.88 6.97
N GLU A 37 -10.43 -3.21 5.87
CA GLU A 37 -9.99 -2.70 4.58
C GLU A 37 -10.17 -1.19 4.65
N SER A 38 -9.09 -0.48 4.90
CA SER A 38 -9.12 0.97 4.91
C SER A 38 -9.54 1.44 3.52
N GLU A 39 -10.84 1.71 3.31
CA GLU A 39 -11.33 2.48 2.16
C GLU A 39 -10.64 3.86 2.08
N ASN A 40 -10.04 4.27 3.20
CA ASN A 40 -9.18 5.44 3.34
C ASN A 40 -7.93 5.43 2.47
N GLY A 41 -7.56 4.35 1.76
CA GLY A 41 -6.40 4.37 0.87
C GLY A 41 -6.50 5.45 -0.21
N ARG A 42 -7.70 5.66 -0.78
CA ARG A 42 -7.93 6.73 -1.78
C ARG A 42 -7.96 8.12 -1.15
N GLN A 43 -8.58 8.24 0.03
CA GLN A 43 -8.66 9.51 0.76
C GLN A 43 -7.27 9.95 1.24
N LEU A 44 -6.48 9.02 1.77
CA LEU A 44 -5.09 9.23 2.18
C LEU A 44 -4.21 9.63 1.00
N LEU A 45 -4.36 8.97 -0.16
CA LEU A 45 -3.64 9.35 -1.37
C LEU A 45 -4.04 10.75 -1.85
N GLN A 46 -5.33 11.09 -1.82
CA GLN A 46 -5.81 12.43 -2.16
C GLN A 46 -5.21 13.49 -1.23
N ASP A 47 -5.23 13.25 0.08
CA ASP A 47 -4.68 14.17 1.07
C ASP A 47 -3.16 14.35 0.88
N LEU A 48 -2.43 13.28 0.57
CA LEU A 48 -1.00 13.35 0.26
C LEU A 48 -0.70 14.12 -1.03
N LEU A 49 -1.51 13.97 -2.07
CA LEU A 49 -1.35 14.71 -3.33
C LEU A 49 -1.66 16.21 -3.15
N LEU A 50 -2.63 16.56 -2.31
CA LEU A 50 -2.94 17.95 -1.96
C LEU A 50 -1.85 18.59 -1.09
N GLN A 51 -1.16 17.80 -0.28
CA GLN A 51 -0.04 18.24 0.56
C GLN A 51 1.32 18.09 -0.14
N ALA A 52 1.35 17.62 -1.39
CA ALA A 52 2.59 17.46 -2.11
C ALA A 52 3.30 18.82 -2.22
N PRO A 53 4.60 18.89 -1.92
CA PRO A 53 5.34 20.14 -2.05
C PRO A 53 5.28 20.60 -3.51
N THR A 54 4.64 21.74 -3.74
CA THR A 54 4.59 22.39 -5.05
C THR A 54 5.74 23.37 -5.16
N LEU A 55 6.45 23.35 -6.29
CA LEU A 55 7.40 24.40 -6.62
C LEU A 55 6.63 25.65 -7.03
N THR A 56 7.05 26.80 -6.52
CA THR A 56 6.68 28.09 -7.08
C THR A 56 7.31 28.28 -8.46
N ASP A 57 6.78 29.20 -9.27
CA ASP A 57 7.34 29.49 -10.60
C ASP A 57 8.82 29.93 -10.52
N GLU A 58 9.18 30.65 -9.46
CA GLU A 58 10.56 31.10 -9.19
C GLU A 58 11.49 29.91 -8.90
N GLU A 59 11.09 28.99 -8.01
CA GLU A 59 11.85 27.78 -7.68
C GLU A 59 11.99 26.84 -8.90
N LEU A 60 10.94 26.77 -9.72
CA LEU A 60 10.97 25.99 -10.95
C LEU A 60 11.95 26.60 -11.98
N GLN A 61 11.99 27.92 -12.10
CA GLN A 61 12.91 28.61 -12.99
C GLN A 61 14.36 28.45 -12.53
N GLU A 62 14.61 28.52 -11.22
CA GLU A 62 15.93 28.26 -10.64
C GLU A 62 16.38 26.82 -10.90
N TYR A 63 15.52 25.83 -10.62
CA TYR A 63 15.79 24.42 -10.90
C TYR A 63 16.18 24.19 -12.37
N ASN A 64 15.40 24.74 -13.32
CA ASN A 64 15.68 24.59 -14.75
C ASN A 64 17.02 25.23 -15.12
N SER A 65 17.36 26.38 -14.53
CA SER A 65 18.63 27.07 -14.78
C SER A 65 19.83 26.24 -14.29
N VAL A 66 19.74 25.64 -13.10
CA VAL A 66 20.79 24.76 -12.55
C VAL A 66 20.91 23.49 -13.39
N ARG A 67 19.79 22.88 -13.77
CA ARG A 67 19.77 21.69 -14.63
C ARG A 67 20.41 21.96 -15.99
N ASP A 68 20.05 23.07 -16.63
CA ASP A 68 20.57 23.45 -17.95
C ASP A 68 22.05 23.86 -17.89
N TRP A 69 22.52 24.34 -16.73
CA TRP A 69 23.95 24.51 -16.48
C TRP A 69 24.66 23.16 -16.33
N MET A 70 24.15 22.24 -15.50
CA MET A 70 24.75 20.91 -15.31
C MET A 70 24.78 20.07 -16.60
N SER A 71 23.75 20.14 -17.42
CA SER A 71 23.69 19.39 -18.69
C SER A 71 24.73 19.86 -19.71
N LYS A 72 25.16 21.13 -19.62
CA LYS A 72 26.26 21.69 -20.42
C LYS A 72 27.64 21.27 -19.89
N TRP A 73 27.71 20.75 -18.66
CA TRP A 73 28.96 20.30 -18.04
C TRP A 73 29.24 18.82 -18.31
N SER A 74 28.25 18.03 -18.73
CA SER A 74 28.47 16.63 -19.08
C SER A 74 28.96 16.48 -20.52
N ILE A 75 30.21 16.01 -20.61
CA ILE A 75 30.91 15.33 -21.72
C ILE A 75 31.86 16.22 -22.54
N LYS A 76 33.10 16.36 -22.05
CA LYS A 76 34.28 16.13 -22.89
C LYS A 76 34.78 14.73 -22.58
N GLU A 77 34.52 13.76 -23.46
CA GLU A 77 35.25 12.49 -23.44
C GLU A 77 36.72 12.82 -23.76
N PHE A 78 37.64 12.34 -22.92
CA PHE A 78 39.08 12.33 -23.18
C PHE A 78 39.45 11.00 -23.83
#